data_AF-Q840I5-F1
#
_entry.id   AF-Q840I5-F1
#
_cell.length_a   1.000
_cell.length_b   1.000
_cell.length_c   1.000
_cell.angle_alpha   90.00
_cell.angle_beta   90.00
_cell.angle_gamma   90.00
#
_symmetry.space_group_name_H-M   'P 1'
#
loop_
_entity.id
_entity.type
_entity.pdbx_description
1 polymer ?
#
loop_
_entity_poly.entity_id
_entity_poly.type
_entity_poly.pdbx_seq_one_letter_code
_entity_poly.pdbx_strand_id
1 'polypeptide(L)'
;MNQNTAPSLACLYVETHESSDTHTAPSLMQGFPPEPHRRVTWHNWMSPPFNQWGFRNLARLRPSIDVQAGTGPVSVFKQALQPLDELHFDSECGLSISVIDHLIASQTDAFLVLKGDTVLFERYFNGQRPQDRHIMFSVTKSLIGALGEQLVLRRPAGPDADRRPLRTGTGGQRVRRCDCAPAVRHGGGR
;
A
#
# COMPACT_ATOMS: atom_id res chain seq x y z
N MET A 1 -30.44 -21.07 20.73
CA MET A 1 -29.98 -19.71 21.09
C MET A 1 -28.49 -19.83 21.37
N ASN A 2 -27.53 -19.34 20.59
CA ASN A 2 -27.51 -18.29 19.58
C ASN A 2 -26.36 -18.64 18.60
N GLN A 3 -26.66 -18.91 17.34
CA GLN A 3 -25.65 -19.12 16.28
C GLN A 3 -25.30 -17.73 15.73
N ASN A 4 -24.29 -17.06 16.31
CA ASN A 4 -23.67 -15.91 15.68
C ASN A 4 -22.73 -16.44 14.59
N THR A 5 -23.32 -16.80 13.44
CA THR A 5 -22.60 -17.16 12.24
C THR A 5 -21.93 -15.88 11.73
N ALA A 6 -20.62 -15.75 11.93
CA ALA A 6 -19.85 -14.80 11.16
C ALA A 6 -20.12 -15.11 9.67
N PRO A 7 -20.54 -14.14 8.85
CA PRO A 7 -20.73 -14.40 7.43
C PRO A 7 -19.40 -14.92 6.87
N SER A 8 -19.46 -16.02 6.12
CA SER A 8 -18.30 -16.50 5.37
C SER A 8 -17.72 -15.33 4.58
N LEU A 9 -16.39 -15.23 4.47
CA LEU A 9 -15.74 -14.21 3.62
C LEU A 9 -16.38 -14.18 2.22
N ALA A 10 -16.89 -15.32 1.76
CA ALA A 10 -17.79 -15.46 0.61
C ALA A 10 -18.99 -14.52 0.59
N CYS A 11 -19.82 -14.55 1.64
CA CYS A 11 -21.02 -13.76 1.73
C CYS A 11 -20.68 -12.27 1.81
N LEU A 12 -19.65 -11.90 2.57
CA LEU A 12 -19.19 -10.50 2.63
C LEU A 12 -18.71 -10.02 1.27
N TYR A 13 -18.00 -10.87 0.54
CA TYR A 13 -17.47 -10.56 -0.78
C TYR A 13 -18.58 -10.41 -1.83
N VAL A 14 -19.56 -11.32 -1.83
CA VAL A 14 -20.79 -11.22 -2.66
C VAL A 14 -21.59 -9.99 -2.27
N GLU A 15 -21.85 -9.76 -0.99
CA GLU A 15 -22.58 -8.58 -0.51
C GLU A 15 -21.90 -7.28 -0.94
N THR A 16 -20.56 -7.20 -0.86
CA THR A 16 -19.81 -6.05 -1.39
C THR A 16 -19.93 -5.94 -2.90
N HIS A 17 -19.89 -7.05 -3.64
CA HIS A 17 -20.01 -7.06 -5.10
C HIS A 17 -21.41 -6.61 -5.55
N GLU A 18 -22.47 -7.20 -5.00
CA GLU A 18 -23.88 -6.85 -5.30
C GLU A 18 -24.23 -5.42 -4.86
N SER A 19 -23.60 -4.91 -3.80
CA SER A 19 -23.78 -3.51 -3.37
C SER A 19 -23.00 -2.49 -4.23
N SER A 20 -22.10 -2.95 -5.11
CA SER A 20 -21.16 -2.11 -5.86
C SER A 20 -21.68 -1.55 -7.19
N ASP A 21 -22.93 -1.81 -7.57
CA ASP A 21 -23.56 -1.25 -8.80
C ASP A 21 -23.61 0.30 -8.82
N THR A 22 -23.21 0.97 -7.73
CA THR A 22 -23.06 2.43 -7.64
C THR A 22 -21.69 2.86 -7.11
N HIS A 23 -20.59 2.22 -7.54
CA HIS A 23 -19.24 2.53 -7.04
C HIS A 23 -18.64 3.84 -7.58
N THR A 24 -19.30 4.98 -7.34
CA THR A 24 -18.66 6.29 -7.47
C THR A 24 -17.88 6.58 -6.19
N ALA A 25 -16.56 6.74 -6.28
CA ALA A 25 -15.75 7.17 -5.16
C ALA A 25 -16.39 8.40 -4.48
N PRO A 26 -16.55 8.42 -3.15
CA PRO A 26 -17.23 9.49 -2.46
C PRO A 26 -16.50 10.81 -2.74
N SER A 27 -17.30 11.84 -3.05
CA SER A 27 -16.81 13.18 -3.38
C SER A 27 -16.25 13.88 -2.13
N LEU A 28 -15.05 13.48 -1.73
CA LEU A 28 -14.32 14.02 -0.58
C LEU A 28 -13.47 15.22 -0.99
N MET A 29 -13.30 16.16 -0.07
CA MET A 29 -12.45 17.35 -0.23
C MET A 29 -12.77 18.21 -1.49
N GLN A 30 -14.02 18.16 -1.98
CA GLN A 30 -14.50 19.01 -3.08
C GLN A 30 -15.11 20.31 -2.54
N GLY A 31 -14.95 21.42 -3.29
CA GLY A 31 -15.40 22.76 -2.92
C GLY A 31 -14.43 23.53 -2.02
N PHE A 32 -14.75 24.79 -1.69
CA PHE A 32 -13.93 25.62 -0.81
C PHE A 32 -14.78 26.49 0.14
N PRO A 33 -14.76 26.23 1.47
CA PRO A 33 -14.22 25.02 2.09
C PRO A 33 -15.12 23.79 1.81
N PRO A 34 -14.58 22.56 1.76
CA PRO A 34 -15.40 21.36 1.67
C PRO A 34 -16.38 21.26 2.84
N GLU A 35 -17.52 20.59 2.65
CA GLU A 35 -18.49 20.34 3.72
C GLU A 35 -17.86 19.58 4.90
N PRO A 36 -18.18 19.90 6.18
CA PRO A 36 -17.53 19.28 7.34
C PRO A 36 -17.48 17.76 7.33
N HIS A 37 -18.56 17.10 6.91
CA HIS A 37 -18.67 15.64 6.85
C HIS A 37 -17.92 15.00 5.65
N ARG A 38 -17.43 15.81 4.71
CA ARG A 38 -16.62 15.41 3.54
C ARG A 38 -15.15 15.78 3.67
N ARG A 39 -14.75 16.32 4.83
CA ARG A 39 -13.36 16.70 5.10
C ARG A 39 -12.56 15.49 5.56
N VAL A 40 -11.44 15.27 4.89
CA VAL A 40 -10.41 14.35 5.35
C VAL A 40 -9.46 15.13 6.26
N THR A 41 -9.20 14.56 7.42
CA THR A 41 -8.44 15.17 8.51
C THR A 41 -7.43 14.16 9.06
N TRP A 42 -6.58 14.65 9.95
CA TRP A 42 -5.64 13.81 10.69
C TRP A 42 -6.32 12.65 11.46
N HIS A 43 -7.55 12.83 11.92
CA HIS A 43 -8.20 11.84 12.79
C HIS A 43 -8.96 10.74 12.03
N ASN A 44 -9.38 11.00 10.78
CA ASN A 44 -10.27 10.09 10.05
C ASN A 44 -9.64 9.48 8.78
N TRP A 45 -8.47 9.94 8.31
CA TRP A 45 -7.91 9.54 7.02
C TRP A 45 -7.63 8.05 6.83
N MET A 46 -7.62 7.23 7.89
CA MET A 46 -7.47 5.77 7.78
C MET A 46 -8.80 5.02 7.72
N SER A 47 -9.90 5.68 8.11
CA SER A 47 -11.22 5.06 8.19
C SER A 47 -11.98 5.25 6.88
N PRO A 48 -12.78 4.26 6.45
CA PRO A 48 -13.73 4.46 5.36
C PRO A 48 -14.75 5.56 5.70
N PRO A 49 -15.20 6.35 4.72
CA PRO A 49 -14.72 6.39 3.33
C PRO A 49 -13.48 7.31 3.12
N PHE A 50 -13.00 7.99 4.17
CA PHE A 50 -11.97 9.03 4.08
C PHE A 50 -10.61 8.51 3.59
N ASN A 51 -10.32 7.24 3.82
CA ASN A 51 -9.12 6.56 3.34
C ASN A 51 -8.95 6.60 1.82
N GLN A 52 -10.04 6.54 1.05
CA GLN A 52 -9.99 6.60 -0.41
C GLN A 52 -9.36 7.89 -0.94
N TRP A 53 -9.49 9.01 -0.23
CA TRP A 53 -8.78 10.25 -0.55
C TRP A 53 -7.46 10.37 0.22
N GLY A 54 -7.48 10.00 1.51
CA GLY A 54 -6.33 10.15 2.42
C GLY A 54 -5.09 9.39 1.97
N PHE A 55 -5.24 8.18 1.45
CA PHE A 55 -4.14 7.31 1.04
C PHE A 55 -3.35 7.84 -0.16
N ARG A 56 -4.00 8.61 -1.04
CA ARG A 56 -3.40 9.26 -2.22
C ARG A 56 -2.87 10.66 -1.93
N ASN A 57 -3.34 11.27 -0.84
CA ASN A 57 -3.06 12.66 -0.49
C ASN A 57 -2.36 12.81 0.85
N LEU A 58 -1.68 11.77 1.34
CA LEU A 58 -1.09 11.75 2.68
C LEU A 58 -0.11 12.91 2.91
N ALA A 59 0.64 13.33 1.88
CA ALA A 59 1.56 14.47 1.98
C ALA A 59 0.86 15.81 2.28
N ARG A 60 -0.45 15.92 2.03
CA ARG A 60 -1.27 17.07 2.41
C ARG A 60 -1.75 17.02 3.86
N LEU A 61 -1.72 15.83 4.47
CA LEU A 61 -2.22 15.56 5.83
C LEU A 61 -1.09 15.40 6.85
N ARG A 62 0.11 14.99 6.39
CA ARG A 62 1.25 14.66 7.22
C ARG A 62 2.51 15.38 6.76
N PRO A 63 3.32 15.90 7.69
CA PRO A 63 4.67 16.34 7.37
C PRO A 63 5.38 15.25 6.58
N SER A 64 5.78 15.58 5.37
CA SER A 64 6.37 14.65 4.41
C SER A 64 7.56 15.31 3.75
N ILE A 65 8.56 14.52 3.41
CA ILE A 65 9.71 14.95 2.63
C ILE A 65 9.65 14.19 1.32
N ASP A 66 9.82 14.92 0.21
CA ASP A 66 9.88 14.30 -1.10
C ASP A 66 11.24 13.64 -1.31
N VAL A 67 11.23 12.33 -1.54
CA VAL A 67 12.40 11.59 -2.01
C VAL A 67 12.43 11.71 -3.53
N GLN A 68 13.33 12.54 -4.04
CA GLN A 68 13.46 12.77 -5.47
C GLN A 68 14.04 11.54 -6.18
N ALA A 69 13.56 11.29 -7.41
CA ALA A 69 14.26 10.40 -8.31
C ALA A 69 15.65 11.00 -8.62
N GLY A 70 16.66 10.14 -8.80
CA GLY A 70 17.99 10.60 -9.22
C GLY A 70 17.96 11.27 -10.60
N THR A 71 19.01 12.02 -10.94
CA THR A 71 19.14 12.71 -12.24
C THR A 71 19.52 11.78 -13.40
N GLY A 72 19.55 10.47 -13.17
CA GLY A 72 19.85 9.48 -14.20
C GLY A 72 18.72 9.33 -15.21
N PRO A 73 18.98 8.65 -16.34
CA PRO A 73 17.95 8.38 -17.34
C PRO A 73 16.82 7.54 -16.74
N VAL A 74 15.57 7.87 -17.07
CA VAL A 74 14.40 7.07 -16.70
C VAL A 74 14.38 5.80 -17.55
N SER A 75 14.32 4.64 -16.90
CA SER A 75 14.05 3.38 -17.59
C SER A 75 12.58 3.31 -17.98
N VAL A 76 12.31 3.27 -19.29
CA VAL A 76 10.95 3.14 -19.83
C VAL A 76 10.57 1.66 -19.85
N PHE A 77 9.43 1.31 -19.27
CA PHE A 77 8.90 -0.04 -19.41
C PHE A 77 8.35 -0.27 -20.82
N LYS A 78 8.62 -1.45 -21.38
CA LYS A 78 7.95 -1.91 -22.60
C LYS A 78 6.47 -2.16 -22.30
N GLN A 79 5.63 -2.12 -23.33
CA GLN A 79 4.20 -2.35 -23.22
C GLN A 79 3.82 -3.56 -24.08
N ALA A 80 3.17 -4.54 -23.48
CA ALA A 80 2.60 -5.71 -24.15
C ALA A 80 1.28 -6.10 -23.46
N LEU A 81 0.30 -5.19 -23.54
CA LEU A 81 -0.94 -5.28 -22.79
C LEU A 81 -1.71 -6.56 -23.15
N GLN A 82 -2.22 -7.24 -22.11
CA GLN A 82 -3.06 -8.41 -22.19
C GLN A 82 -4.44 -8.10 -21.60
N PRO A 83 -5.52 -8.75 -22.09
CA PRO A 83 -6.88 -8.57 -21.57
C PRO A 83 -7.03 -9.34 -20.24
N LEU A 84 -6.33 -8.90 -19.20
CA LEU A 84 -6.39 -9.54 -17.88
C LEU A 84 -7.58 -9.08 -17.05
N ASP A 85 -8.33 -8.08 -17.49
CA ASP A 85 -9.59 -7.67 -16.86
C ASP A 85 -10.63 -8.79 -16.89
N GLU A 86 -10.76 -9.48 -18.03
CA GLU A 86 -11.68 -10.61 -18.22
C GLU A 86 -11.12 -11.95 -17.71
N LEU A 87 -9.88 -11.98 -17.20
CA LEU A 87 -9.32 -13.19 -16.63
C LEU A 87 -10.12 -13.59 -15.39
N HIS A 88 -10.67 -14.80 -15.40
CA HIS A 88 -11.40 -15.33 -14.26
C HIS A 88 -10.49 -16.21 -13.40
N PHE A 89 -10.73 -16.18 -12.09
CA PHE A 89 -10.11 -17.06 -11.13
C PHE A 89 -11.13 -17.52 -10.08
N ASP A 90 -10.89 -18.68 -9.51
CA ASP A 90 -11.68 -19.19 -8.40
C ASP A 90 -11.25 -18.47 -7.12
N SER A 91 -12.16 -17.69 -6.56
CA SER A 91 -11.98 -17.06 -5.25
C SER A 91 -12.02 -18.10 -4.13
N GLU A 92 -11.47 -17.75 -2.97
CA GLU A 92 -11.53 -18.59 -1.75
C GLU A 92 -12.97 -18.94 -1.30
N CYS A 93 -13.95 -18.20 -1.81
CA CYS A 93 -15.36 -18.48 -1.58
C CYS A 93 -16.01 -19.44 -2.58
N GLY A 94 -15.24 -19.97 -3.53
CA GLY A 94 -15.72 -20.89 -4.56
C GLY A 94 -16.48 -20.20 -5.70
N LEU A 95 -16.42 -18.87 -5.76
CA LEU A 95 -17.00 -18.10 -6.87
C LEU A 95 -15.94 -17.85 -7.93
N SER A 96 -16.28 -18.11 -9.18
CA SER A 96 -15.49 -17.66 -10.32
C SER A 96 -15.72 -16.15 -10.48
N ILE A 97 -14.65 -15.36 -10.40
CA ILE A 97 -14.72 -13.91 -10.53
C ILE A 97 -13.63 -13.39 -11.47
N SER A 98 -13.96 -12.35 -12.22
CA SER A 98 -12.99 -11.64 -13.04
C SER A 98 -11.99 -10.84 -12.20
N VAL A 99 -10.79 -10.60 -12.72
CA VAL A 99 -9.82 -9.71 -12.07
C VAL A 99 -10.41 -8.31 -11.90
N ILE A 100 -11.13 -7.78 -12.88
CA ILE A 100 -11.65 -6.41 -12.80
C ILE A 100 -12.67 -6.26 -11.66
N ASP A 101 -13.57 -7.22 -11.50
CA ASP A 101 -14.57 -7.21 -10.43
C ASP A 101 -13.90 -7.33 -9.06
N HIS A 102 -12.85 -8.14 -8.96
CA HIS A 102 -12.06 -8.24 -7.72
C HIS A 102 -11.37 -6.93 -7.34
N LEU A 103 -10.76 -6.23 -8.30
CA LEU A 103 -10.10 -4.96 -8.04
C LEU A 103 -11.10 -3.88 -7.60
N ILE A 104 -12.31 -3.87 -8.17
CA ILE A 104 -13.39 -2.96 -7.76
C ILE A 104 -13.88 -3.30 -6.34
N ALA A 105 -14.23 -4.57 -6.09
CA ALA A 105 -14.74 -5.01 -4.79
C ALA A 105 -13.73 -4.78 -3.64
N SER A 106 -12.43 -4.95 -3.92
CA SER A 106 -11.35 -4.71 -2.96
C SER A 106 -10.97 -3.24 -2.77
N GLN A 107 -11.66 -2.30 -3.46
CA GLN A 107 -11.34 -0.87 -3.42
C GLN A 107 -9.91 -0.56 -3.85
N THR A 108 -9.38 -1.32 -4.82
CA THR A 108 -8.01 -1.13 -5.30
C THR A 108 -7.88 0.20 -6.02
N ASP A 109 -6.90 1.03 -5.63
CA ASP A 109 -6.64 2.32 -6.30
C ASP A 109 -5.73 2.19 -7.52
N ALA A 110 -4.76 1.26 -7.50
CA ALA A 110 -3.84 0.99 -8.60
C ALA A 110 -3.42 -0.48 -8.63
N PHE A 111 -3.36 -1.07 -9.82
CA PHE A 111 -2.91 -2.43 -10.03
C PHE A 111 -2.02 -2.52 -11.28
N LEU A 112 -0.87 -3.18 -11.16
CA LEU A 112 0.13 -3.29 -12.22
C LEU A 112 0.72 -4.70 -12.26
N VAL A 113 0.73 -5.31 -13.44
CA VAL A 113 1.36 -6.62 -13.72
C VAL A 113 2.55 -6.39 -14.64
N LEU A 114 3.75 -6.70 -14.12
CA LEU A 114 5.02 -6.62 -14.84
C LEU A 114 5.59 -8.02 -15.09
N LYS A 115 6.13 -8.24 -16.29
CA LYS A 115 6.96 -9.40 -16.62
C LYS A 115 8.30 -8.91 -17.15
N GLY A 116 9.34 -8.98 -16.33
CA GLY A 116 10.64 -8.38 -16.64
C GLY A 116 10.53 -6.85 -16.72
N ASP A 117 10.88 -6.28 -17.87
CA ASP A 117 10.79 -4.84 -18.16
C ASP A 117 9.51 -4.46 -18.92
N THR A 118 8.53 -5.38 -19.00
CA THR A 118 7.33 -5.22 -19.82
C THR A 118 6.07 -5.19 -18.95
N VAL A 119 5.26 -4.14 -19.13
CA VAL A 119 3.92 -4.00 -18.57
C VAL A 119 2.96 -4.87 -19.37
N LEU A 120 2.30 -5.80 -18.69
CA LEU A 120 1.28 -6.68 -19.27
C LEU A 120 -0.13 -6.19 -18.95
N PHE A 121 -0.33 -5.52 -17.81
CA PHE A 121 -1.64 -5.01 -17.43
C PHE A 121 -1.49 -3.91 -16.40
N GLU A 122 -2.29 -2.87 -16.53
CA GLU A 122 -2.28 -1.73 -15.61
C GLU A 122 -3.68 -1.12 -15.56
N ARG A 123 -4.19 -0.86 -14.35
CA ARG A 123 -5.49 -0.23 -14.11
C ARG A 123 -5.40 0.70 -12.89
N TYR A 124 -6.13 1.80 -12.97
CA TYR A 124 -6.21 2.83 -11.94
C TYR A 124 -7.67 3.18 -11.69
N PHE A 125 -8.04 3.31 -10.42
CA PHE A 125 -9.41 3.52 -9.99
C PHE A 125 -9.52 4.69 -9.01
N ASN A 126 -10.75 5.05 -8.65
CA ASN A 126 -11.08 6.05 -7.63
C ASN A 126 -10.45 7.45 -7.84
N GLY A 127 -9.94 7.73 -9.05
CA GLY A 127 -9.23 8.96 -9.41
C GLY A 127 -7.71 8.93 -9.19
N GLN A 128 -7.12 7.77 -8.89
CA GLN A 128 -5.68 7.55 -8.95
C GLN A 128 -5.20 7.65 -10.41
N ARG A 129 -4.01 8.20 -10.64
CA ARG A 129 -3.36 8.28 -11.95
C ARG A 129 -1.97 7.65 -11.92
N PRO A 130 -1.37 7.30 -13.07
CA PRO A 130 -0.05 6.66 -13.11
C PRO A 130 1.07 7.41 -12.36
N GLN A 131 1.02 8.74 -12.37
CA GLN A 131 2.00 9.60 -11.73
C GLN A 131 1.69 9.92 -10.26
N ASP A 132 0.52 9.53 -9.77
CA ASP A 132 0.11 9.88 -8.41
C ASP A 132 0.79 8.97 -7.38
N ARG A 133 1.24 9.56 -6.28
CA ARG A 133 1.82 8.80 -5.16
C ARG A 133 0.72 8.18 -4.32
N HIS A 134 0.96 6.95 -3.87
CA HIS A 134 0.08 6.24 -2.96
C HIS A 134 0.83 5.82 -1.70
N ILE A 135 0.17 5.86 -0.54
CA ILE A 135 0.75 5.31 0.69
C ILE A 135 1.04 3.81 0.52
N MET A 136 2.23 3.38 0.97
CA MET A 136 2.71 2.00 0.81
C MET A 136 2.68 1.19 2.13
N PHE A 137 2.30 1.82 3.25
CA PHE A 137 2.32 1.21 4.58
C PHE A 137 3.59 0.40 4.86
N SER A 138 3.46 -0.89 5.16
CA SER A 138 4.57 -1.77 5.50
C SER A 138 5.43 -2.19 4.31
N VAL A 139 5.00 -1.97 3.06
CA VAL A 139 5.83 -2.27 1.87
C VAL A 139 7.13 -1.45 1.90
N THR A 140 7.10 -0.25 2.49
CA THR A 140 8.30 0.58 2.70
C THR A 140 9.39 -0.13 3.50
N LYS A 141 9.05 -1.09 4.38
CA LYS A 141 10.05 -1.85 5.15
C LYS A 141 10.96 -2.69 4.26
N SER A 142 10.42 -3.28 3.19
CA SER A 142 11.19 -4.06 2.23
C SER A 142 12.22 -3.20 1.50
N LEU A 143 11.84 -1.98 1.11
CA LEU A 143 12.76 -1.01 0.51
C LEU A 143 13.91 -0.65 1.45
N ILE A 144 13.59 -0.31 2.71
CA ILE A 144 14.61 0.04 3.72
C ILE A 144 15.49 -1.17 4.05
N GLY A 145 14.92 -2.38 4.11
CA GLY A 145 15.66 -3.62 4.31
C GLY A 145 16.72 -3.85 3.22
N ALA A 146 16.34 -3.70 1.95
CA ALA A 146 17.25 -3.84 0.82
C ALA A 146 18.38 -2.79 0.84
N LEU A 147 18.07 -1.53 1.15
CA LEU A 147 19.08 -0.49 1.32
C LEU A 147 20.02 -0.78 2.50
N GLY A 148 19.49 -1.30 3.61
CA GLY A 148 20.26 -1.73 4.76
C GLY A 148 21.25 -2.83 4.41
N GLU A 149 20.83 -3.82 3.63
CA GLU A 149 21.70 -4.90 3.14
C GLU A 149 22.83 -4.35 2.26
N GLN A 150 22.53 -3.46 1.32
CA GLN A 150 23.53 -2.81 0.48
C GLN A 150 24.60 -2.07 1.32
N LEU A 151 24.19 -1.39 2.38
CA LEU A 151 25.13 -0.70 3.29
C LEU A 151 26.00 -1.66 4.10
N VAL A 152 25.45 -2.82 4.51
CA VAL A 152 26.23 -3.86 5.20
C VAL A 152 27.27 -4.47 4.26
N LEU A 153 26.89 -4.76 3.01
CA LEU A 153 27.81 -5.34 2.02
C LEU A 153 28.93 -4.37 1.62
N ARG A 154 28.64 -3.06 1.54
CA ARG A 154 29.59 -2.02 1.12
C ARG A 154 30.50 -1.54 2.26
N ARG A 155 30.44 -2.13 3.47
CA ARG A 155 31.30 -1.70 4.58
C ARG A 155 32.78 -1.90 4.21
N PRO A 156 33.64 -0.86 4.36
CA PRO A 156 35.06 -0.99 4.11
C PRO A 156 35.68 -2.00 5.07
N ALA A 157 36.47 -2.95 4.55
CA ALA A 157 37.23 -3.94 5.32
C ALA A 157 38.53 -3.37 5.91
N GLY A 158 38.48 -2.15 6.45
CA GLY A 158 39.65 -1.45 7.00
C GLY A 158 39.80 -1.62 8.53
N PRO A 159 41.02 -1.52 9.08
CA PRO A 159 41.27 -1.59 10.53
C PRO A 159 40.63 -0.43 11.32
N ASP A 160 40.25 0.64 10.61
CA ASP A 160 39.58 1.84 11.13
C ASP A 160 38.06 1.83 10.92
N ALA A 161 37.49 0.68 10.53
CA ALA A 161 36.04 0.52 10.46
C ALA A 161 35.44 0.85 11.84
N ASP A 162 34.76 1.99 11.94
CA ASP A 162 34.12 2.45 13.17
C ASP A 162 33.31 1.30 13.77
N ARG A 163 33.85 0.71 14.84
CA ARG A 163 33.26 -0.43 15.54
C ARG A 163 32.07 -0.02 16.37
N ARG A 164 31.67 1.27 16.35
CA ARG A 164 30.43 1.71 16.98
C ARG A 164 29.29 0.90 16.37
N PRO A 165 28.56 0.11 17.18
CA PRO A 165 27.34 -0.51 16.70
C PRO A 165 26.45 0.62 16.17
N LEU A 166 25.85 0.41 15.00
CA LEU A 166 24.78 1.27 14.54
C LEU A 166 23.74 1.24 15.66
N ARG A 167 23.66 2.32 16.44
CA ARG A 167 22.88 2.37 17.67
C ARG A 167 21.41 2.39 17.26
N THR A 168 20.78 1.23 17.30
CA THR A 168 19.32 1.14 17.24
C THR A 168 18.78 1.61 18.59
N GLY A 169 17.74 2.45 18.56
CA GLY A 169 17.07 2.95 19.77
C GLY A 169 16.73 1.80 20.73
N THR A 170 16.81 2.09 22.03
CA THR A 170 16.48 1.22 23.19
C THR A 170 16.21 -0.25 22.86
N GLY A 171 17.25 -1.01 22.53
CA GLY A 171 17.06 -2.41 22.13
C GLY A 171 18.30 -3.24 21.82
N GLY A 172 19.52 -2.66 21.76
CA GLY A 172 20.78 -3.42 21.77
C GLY A 172 20.98 -4.46 20.65
N GLN A 173 20.12 -4.51 19.62
CA GLN A 173 20.23 -5.50 18.56
C GLN A 173 21.25 -5.05 17.52
N ARG A 174 22.26 -5.91 17.31
CA ARG A 174 23.20 -5.78 16.19
C ARG A 174 22.44 -5.99 14.88
N VAL A 175 22.70 -5.13 13.89
CA VAL A 175 22.25 -5.31 12.48
C VAL A 175 23.01 -6.48 11.86
N ARG A 176 22.67 -7.70 12.29
CA ARG A 176 23.05 -8.95 11.62
C ARG A 176 21.82 -9.75 11.17
N ARG A 177 20.62 -9.28 11.54
CA ARG A 177 19.37 -9.97 11.34
C ARG A 177 18.29 -8.93 11.01
N CYS A 178 17.81 -8.94 9.77
CA CYS A 178 16.67 -8.13 9.33
C CYS A 178 15.32 -8.85 9.53
N ASP A 179 15.33 -10.00 10.24
CA ASP A 179 14.11 -10.73 10.58
C ASP A 179 13.25 -9.90 11.56
N CYS A 180 11.93 -10.01 11.43
CA CYS A 180 10.92 -9.40 12.32
C CYS A 180 10.91 -9.99 13.75
N ALA A 181 12.09 -10.18 14.36
CA ALA A 181 12.28 -10.85 15.64
C ALA A 181 12.42 -9.94 16.89
N PRO A 182 12.54 -8.59 16.85
CA PRO A 182 12.52 -7.85 18.11
C PRO A 182 11.10 -7.82 18.68
N ALA A 183 10.88 -8.57 19.76
CA ALA A 183 9.75 -8.41 20.65
C ALA A 183 9.90 -7.08 21.41
N VAL A 184 9.55 -5.97 20.77
CA VAL A 184 9.42 -4.66 21.43
C VAL A 184 7.97 -4.54 21.88
N ARG A 185 7.74 -4.57 23.19
CA ARG A 185 6.43 -4.20 23.76
C ARG A 185 6.26 -2.70 23.61
N HIS A 186 5.34 -2.27 22.77
CA HIS A 186 4.83 -0.91 22.84
C HIS A 186 3.97 -0.80 24.10
N GLY A 187 4.51 -0.13 25.13
CA GLY A 187 3.78 0.11 26.37
C GLY A 187 2.54 0.94 26.10
N GLY A 188 1.36 0.35 26.27
CA GLY A 188 0.09 1.07 26.27
C GLY A 188 0.00 1.92 27.53
N GLY A 189 0.19 3.24 27.38
CA GLY A 189 -0.26 4.21 28.37
C GLY A 189 -1.78 4.26 28.35
N ARG A 190 -2.38 4.11 29.53
CA ARG A 190 -3.81 4.36 29.79
C ARG A 190 -4.13 5.84 29.62
#